data_AF-A0A1Q7FW64-F1
#
_entry.id   AF-A0A1Q7FW64-F1
#
_cell.length_a   1.000
_cell.length_b   1.000
_cell.length_c   1.000
_cell.angle_alpha   90.00
_cell.angle_beta   90.00
_cell.angle_gamma   90.00
#
_symmetry.space_group_name_H-M   'P 1'
#
loop_
_entity.id
_entity.type
_entity.pdbx_description
1 polymer ?
#
loop_
_entity_poly.entity_id
_entity_poly.type
_entity_poly.pdbx_seq_one_letter_code
_entity_poly.pdbx_strand_id
1 'polypeptide(L)' 'MERAKVIWEELGLPALKPESPWYGYSLGEWCDEFEDEARLAVQGDAFVVGERLAQRRVKGEMPNKGAWPEGEEPRA' A
#
# COMPACT_ATOMS: atom_id res chain seq x y z
N MET A 1 3.43 -2.28 13.76
CA MET A 1 2.46 -3.37 13.95
C MET A 1 2.20 -3.69 15.42
N GLU A 2 3.17 -3.67 16.32
CA GLU A 2 2.95 -3.96 17.76
C GLU A 2 1.78 -3.22 18.43
N ARG A 3 1.62 -1.93 18.17
CA ARG A 3 0.48 -1.13 18.66
C ARG A 3 -0.89 -1.67 18.22
N ALA A 4 -0.97 -2.30 17.05
CA ALA A 4 -2.22 -2.87 16.55
C ALA A 4 -2.66 -4.09 17.37
N LYS A 5 -1.70 -4.89 17.89
CA LYS A 5 -2.01 -6.02 18.78
C LYS A 5 -2.59 -5.52 20.10
N VAL A 6 -2.03 -4.45 20.66
CA VAL A 6 -2.53 -3.83 21.90
C VAL A 6 -3.97 -3.35 21.72
N ILE A 7 -4.26 -2.61 20.64
CA ILE A 7 -5.62 -2.15 20.33
C ILE A 7 -6.59 -3.32 20.15
N TRP A 8 -6.16 -4.40 19.49
CA TRP A 8 -6.98 -5.59 19.30
C TRP A 8 -7.39 -6.25 20.64
N GLU A 9 -6.46 -6.33 21.58
CA GLU A 9 -6.70 -6.84 22.94
C GLU A 9 -7.60 -5.91 23.74
N GLU A 10 -7.41 -4.58 23.64
CA GLU A 10 -8.27 -3.56 24.26
C GLU A 10 -9.73 -3.64 23.77
N LEU A 11 -9.93 -3.97 22.49
CA LEU A 11 -11.25 -4.15 21.89
C LEU A 11 -11.93 -5.47 22.30
N GLY A 12 -11.26 -6.34 23.06
CA GLY A 12 -11.80 -7.62 23.53
C GLY A 12 -12.07 -8.61 22.39
N LEU A 13 -11.36 -8.47 21.27
CA LEU A 13 -11.50 -9.34 20.11
C LEU A 13 -10.88 -10.73 20.37
N PRO A 14 -11.24 -11.75 19.58
CA PRO A 14 -10.70 -13.10 19.75
C PRO A 14 -9.16 -13.12 19.77
N ALA A 15 -8.58 -13.99 20.60
CA ALA A 15 -7.14 -14.05 20.78
C ALA A 15 -6.39 -14.28 19.45
N LEU A 16 -5.45 -13.38 19.15
CA LEU A 16 -4.56 -13.52 18.00
C LEU A 16 -3.57 -14.66 18.25
N LYS A 17 -3.31 -15.48 17.22
CA LYS A 17 -2.23 -16.48 17.19
C LYS A 17 -1.17 -16.12 16.13
N PRO A 18 -0.48 -14.99 16.26
CA PRO A 18 0.51 -14.58 15.27
C PRO A 18 1.79 -15.42 15.40
N GLU A 19 2.29 -15.95 14.29
CA GLU A 19 3.63 -16.54 14.22
C GLU A 19 4.68 -15.45 14.01
N SER A 20 5.83 -15.58 14.69
CA SER A 20 6.89 -14.58 14.62
C SER A 20 7.83 -14.82 13.43
N PRO A 21 8.22 -13.77 12.67
CA PRO A 21 7.78 -12.38 12.79
C PRO A 21 6.43 -12.15 12.08
N TRP A 22 5.47 -11.58 12.81
CA TRP A 22 4.10 -11.35 12.31
C TRP A 22 3.92 -10.04 11.56
N TYR A 23 5.01 -9.28 11.44
CA TYR A 23 5.10 -8.08 10.63
C TYR A 23 6.47 -8.03 9.96
N GLY A 24 6.49 -7.52 8.73
CA GLY A 24 7.73 -7.27 8.01
C GLY A 24 8.48 -6.05 8.55
N TYR A 25 9.77 -5.99 8.25
CA TYR A 25 10.56 -4.77 8.34
C TYR A 25 10.48 -4.02 7.01
N SER A 26 10.60 -2.69 7.04
CA SER A 26 10.65 -1.90 5.81
C SER A 26 11.91 -2.26 5.02
N LEU A 27 11.74 -2.62 3.75
CA LEU A 27 12.84 -2.93 2.82
C LEU A 27 13.48 -1.66 2.22
N GLY A 28 13.06 -0.47 2.65
CA GLY A 28 13.63 0.81 2.20
C GLY A 28 12.95 1.43 0.98
N GLU A 29 12.07 0.70 0.29
CA GLU A 29 11.25 1.21 -0.83
C GLU A 29 10.11 2.15 -0.40
N TRP A 30 9.99 2.41 0.91
CA TRP A 30 8.99 3.31 1.47
C TRP A 30 9.59 4.71 1.64
N CYS A 31 9.31 5.60 0.68
CA CYS A 31 9.76 6.97 0.73
C CYS A 31 8.90 7.83 1.66
N ASP A 32 9.41 9.00 2.05
CA ASP A 32 8.71 9.93 2.94
C ASP A 32 7.34 10.37 2.38
N GLU A 33 7.21 10.45 1.05
CA GLU A 33 5.92 10.78 0.39
C GLU A 33 4.85 9.73 0.76
N PHE A 34 5.20 8.45 0.82
CA PHE A 34 4.26 7.39 1.18
C PHE A 34 3.91 7.39 2.66
N GLU A 35 4.83 7.80 3.54
CA GLU A 35 4.53 7.98 4.96
C GLU A 35 3.49 9.10 5.17
N ASP A 36 3.66 10.22 4.46
CA ASP A 36 2.71 11.33 4.48
C ASP A 36 1.33 10.93 3.92
N GLU A 37 1.31 10.20 2.81
CA GLU A 37 0.08 9.68 2.20
C GLU A 37 -0.64 8.68 3.11
N ALA A 38 0.11 7.80 3.79
CA ALA A 38 -0.45 6.86 4.77
C ALA A 38 -1.06 7.60 5.96
N ARG A 39 -0.43 8.68 6.44
CA ARG A 39 -0.98 9.53 7.50
C ARG A 39 -2.30 10.17 7.09
N LEU A 40 -2.38 10.71 5.88
CA LEU A 40 -3.62 11.28 5.32
C LEU A 40 -4.71 10.22 5.24
N ALA A 41 -4.39 9.00 4.81
CA ALA A 41 -5.36 7.91 4.74
C ALA A 41 -5.93 7.55 6.12
N VAL A 42 -5.09 7.49 7.16
CA VAL A 42 -5.52 7.24 8.54
C VAL A 42 -6.41 8.37 9.08
N GLN A 43 -6.17 9.61 8.64
CA GLN A 43 -6.98 10.79 9.01
C GLN A 43 -8.31 10.88 8.25
N GLY A 44 -8.51 10.06 7.22
CA GLY A 44 -9.69 10.12 6.34
C GLY A 44 -9.53 11.04 5.13
N ASP A 45 -8.34 11.62 4.94
CA ASP A 45 -8.02 12.62 3.92
C ASP A 45 -7.34 12.01 2.67
N ALA A 46 -7.60 10.73 2.39
CA ALA A 46 -7.01 10.01 1.26
C ALA A 46 -7.28 10.68 -0.11
N PHE A 47 -8.36 11.47 -0.23
CA PHE A 47 -8.71 12.17 -1.47
C PHE A 47 -7.68 13.23 -1.87
N VAL A 48 -6.99 13.86 -0.91
CA VAL A 48 -5.92 14.85 -1.17
C VAL A 48 -4.79 14.22 -1.99
N VAL A 49 -4.45 12.97 -1.69
CA VAL A 49 -3.46 12.19 -2.45
C VAL A 49 -3.98 11.93 -3.87
N GLY A 50 -5.26 11.56 -3.99
CA GLY A 50 -5.91 11.38 -5.28
C GLY A 50 -5.88 12.61 -6.18
N GLU A 51 -6.09 13.81 -5.61
CA GLU A 51 -5.99 15.08 -6.34
C GLU A 51 -4.55 15.38 -6.81
N ARG A 52 -3.54 15.11 -5.97
CA ARG A 52 -2.11 15.24 -6.35
C ARG A 52 -1.75 14.31 -7.50
N LEU A 53 -2.16 13.03 -7.40
CA LEU A 53 -1.90 12.04 -8.44
C LEU A 53 -2.64 12.36 -9.74
N ALA A 54 -3.83 12.97 -9.66
CA ALA A 54 -4.57 13.38 -10.85
C ALA A 54 -3.79 14.41 -11.71
N GLN A 55 -3.03 15.30 -11.07
CA GLN A 55 -2.15 16.25 -11.77
C GLN A 55 -0.97 15.58 -12.48
N ARG A 56 -0.54 14.42 -12.00
CA ARG A 56 0.57 13.62 -12.57
C ARG A 56 0.10 12.62 -13.63
N ARG A 57 -1.19 12.57 -13.96
CA ARG A 57 -1.73 11.67 -14.98
C ARG A 57 -1.15 12.01 -16.34
N VAL A 58 -0.39 11.09 -16.91
CA VAL A 58 -0.01 11.12 -18.31
C VAL A 58 -1.07 10.40 -19.15
N LYS A 59 -1.29 10.87 -20.37
CA LYS A 59 -2.14 10.14 -21.32
C LYS A 59 -1.47 8.79 -21.58
N GLY A 60 -2.12 7.72 -21.14
CA GLY A 60 -1.64 6.37 -21.42
C GLY A 60 -1.75 6.09 -22.91
N GLU A 61 -0.63 6.01 -23.61
CA GLU A 61 -0.54 5.22 -24.83
C GLU A 61 -0.27 3.79 -24.39
N MET A 62 -1.17 2.86 -24.72
CA MET A 62 -0.85 1.44 -24.57
C MET A 62 0.43 1.19 -25.36
N PRO A 63 1.46 0.54 -24.79
CA PRO A 63 2.59 0.12 -25.57
C PRO A 63 2.07 -0.64 -26.80
N ASN A 64 2.56 -0.26 -27.98
CA ASN A 64 2.27 -0.98 -29.21
C ASN A 64 2.51 -2.48 -28.95
N LYS A 65 1.69 -3.37 -29.53
CA LYS A 65 1.53 -4.80 -29.16
C LYS A 65 2.83 -5.65 -29.05
N GLY A 66 4.02 -5.10 -29.31
CA GLY A 66 5.31 -5.75 -29.17
C GLY A 66 6.21 -5.28 -28.01
N ALA A 67 5.73 -4.46 -27.06
CA ALA A 67 6.56 -4.06 -25.91
C ALA A 67 6.50 -5.02 -24.70
N TRP A 68 5.68 -6.07 -24.79
CA TRP A 68 5.68 -7.15 -23.81
C TRP A 68 6.75 -8.17 -24.21
N PRO A 69 7.68 -8.56 -23.31
CA PRO A 69 8.54 -9.70 -23.59
C PRO A 69 7.65 -10.92 -23.82
N GLU A 70 7.81 -11.54 -24.98
CA GLU A 70 7.05 -12.71 -25.41
C GLU A 70 7.18 -13.82 -24.34
N GLY A 71 6.11 -14.09 -23.59
CA GLY A 71 6.08 -15.18 -22.60
C GLY A 71 5.49 -14.87 -21.23
N GLU A 72 5.24 -13.61 -20.88
CA GLU A 72 4.58 -13.26 -19.61
C GLU A 72 3.18 -12.69 -19.86
N GLU A 73 2.21 -13.59 -20.10
CA GLU A 73 0.80 -13.22 -19.95
C GLU A 73 0.51 -12.97 -18.46
N PRO A 74 -0.14 -11.84 -18.09
CA PRO A 74 -0.52 -11.60 -16.72
C PRO A 74 -1.55 -12.66 -16.30
N ARG A 75 -1.19 -13.47 -15.31
CA ARG A 75 -2.09 -14.44 -14.70
C ARG A 75 -3.25 -13.66 -14.03
N ALA A 76 -4.43 -13.78 -14.62
CA ALA A 76 -5.68 -13.26 -14.06
C ALA A 76 -6.06 -13.96 -12.76
#